data_AF-A0A957UFQ2-F1
#
_entry.id   AF-A0A957UFQ2-F1
#
_cell.length_a   1.000
_cell.length_b   1.000
_cell.length_c   1.000
_cell.angle_alpha   90.00
_cell.angle_beta   90.00
_cell.angle_gamma   90.00
#
_symmetry.space_group_name_H-M   'P 1'
#
loop_
_entity.id
_entity.type
_entity.pdbx_description
1 polymer ?
#
loop_
_entity_poly.entity_id
_entity_poly.type
_entity_poly.pdbx_seq_one_letter_code
_entity_poly.pdbx_strand_id
1 'polypeptide(L)'
;SQQPHTNGQPFAPTFIIGTARPEIADAAHPLYTVLLHLRSDGCMTELGLPPLDNAATGSLANQTIDSALTSTQAENLFRYTEGNPLFVIESIRADGWQARLADPENSPITPWPSPPLFGGVLNEGTAPSRSATVPSGALPPKMQAVIQERLAQLSPHARTLAGLAAVIGRSFSFALLQKASAEISIDTVVGLDELWQKGIVRAQGYQQYDFSHDRIREVAYLSVSPVQRPLWHGQAARALESVNAADLAPVSAQLAFHYEQAGDLERAVAYYQRAAEWSHAIFADADAVSLGWHTLDLIAQLPDSPRRQELELATLIHMRDPIIASQGYPEALYEISMRAKVLCETVGDVHHLFAAVAGLRIFYQMRAQYNEARSMAEKLVKLTAGGSEVTGVISHEVRRRKTSAYQLLGTTLYYQGNLMASKAIHDRAFLLHGSDVGLFIFASLNLWLLGYPDQ
;
A
#
# COMPACT_ATOMS: atom_id res chain seq x y z
N SER A 1 90.21 22.83 -22.58
CA SER A 1 89.13 21.83 -22.52
C SER A 1 88.55 21.78 -21.12
N GLN A 2 87.45 22.47 -20.85
CA GLN A 2 86.58 22.23 -19.69
C GLN A 2 85.13 22.49 -20.11
N GLN A 3 84.31 21.44 -20.05
CA GLN A 3 82.86 21.45 -20.30
C GLN A 3 82.09 22.02 -19.10
N PRO A 4 80.90 22.59 -19.30
CA PRO A 4 79.99 22.93 -18.23
C PRO A 4 79.13 21.73 -17.82
N HIS A 5 78.88 21.62 -16.50
CA HIS A 5 78.01 20.64 -15.89
C HIS A 5 76.54 20.86 -16.30
N THR A 6 75.92 19.86 -16.92
CA THR A 6 74.46 19.75 -17.03
C THR A 6 73.93 18.91 -15.85
N ASN A 7 73.24 19.56 -14.91
CA ASN A 7 72.44 18.90 -13.89
C ASN A 7 71.21 18.26 -14.54
N GLY A 8 71.29 16.97 -14.86
CA GLY A 8 70.14 16.14 -15.19
C GLY A 8 69.77 15.26 -13.99
N GLN A 9 68.71 15.60 -13.26
CA GLN A 9 67.99 14.61 -12.47
C GLN A 9 66.93 13.97 -13.37
N PRO A 10 66.81 12.64 -13.43
CA PRO A 10 65.74 11.98 -14.16
C PRO A 10 64.42 12.15 -13.39
N PHE A 11 63.41 12.71 -14.03
CA PHE A 11 62.04 12.71 -13.49
C PHE A 11 61.55 11.26 -13.42
N ALA A 12 61.38 10.74 -12.20
CA ALA A 12 60.70 9.46 -12.00
C ALA A 12 59.22 9.61 -12.41
N PRO A 13 58.63 8.65 -13.15
CA PRO A 13 57.21 8.68 -13.46
C PRO A 13 56.42 8.68 -12.15
N THR A 14 55.64 9.73 -11.94
CA THR A 14 54.84 9.91 -10.71
C THR A 14 53.46 9.32 -10.95
N PHE A 15 53.11 8.27 -10.22
CA PHE A 15 51.77 7.70 -10.23
C PHE A 15 50.95 8.28 -9.08
N ILE A 16 49.81 8.89 -9.40
CA ILE A 16 48.93 9.54 -8.41
C ILE A 16 47.66 8.69 -8.31
N ILE A 17 47.35 8.21 -7.10
CA ILE A 17 46.05 7.60 -6.78
C ILE A 17 45.28 8.60 -5.94
N GLY A 18 44.06 8.92 -6.37
CA GLY A 18 43.17 9.81 -5.64
C GLY A 18 41.76 9.23 -5.58
N THR A 19 41.02 9.60 -4.54
CA THR A 19 39.58 9.36 -4.46
C THR A 19 38.88 10.71 -4.50
N ALA A 20 37.87 10.82 -5.34
CA ALA A 20 37.09 12.05 -5.49
C ALA A 20 35.61 11.70 -5.62
N ARG A 21 34.73 12.58 -5.12
CA ARG A 21 33.31 12.52 -5.44
C ARG A 21 33.06 13.38 -6.67
N PRO A 22 32.48 12.83 -7.75
CA PRO A 22 32.22 13.59 -8.98
C PRO A 22 31.40 14.86 -8.72
N GLU A 23 30.48 14.79 -7.76
CA GLU A 23 29.58 15.86 -7.28
C GLU A 23 30.30 17.09 -6.69
N ILE A 24 31.57 16.92 -6.27
CA ILE A 24 32.39 17.95 -5.61
C ILE A 24 33.39 18.57 -6.60
N ALA A 25 33.76 17.85 -7.66
CA ALA A 25 34.66 18.33 -8.70
C ALA A 25 33.87 18.94 -9.87
N ASP A 26 32.94 19.86 -9.57
CA ASP A 26 32.20 20.60 -10.58
C ASP A 26 33.11 21.55 -11.38
N ALA A 27 32.56 22.20 -12.42
CA ALA A 27 33.34 23.08 -13.30
C ALA A 27 34.00 24.27 -12.58
N ALA A 28 33.58 24.61 -11.36
CA ALA A 28 34.17 25.66 -10.55
C ALA A 28 35.33 25.13 -9.67
N HIS A 29 35.46 23.81 -9.50
CA HIS A 29 36.48 23.21 -8.67
C HIS A 29 37.87 23.22 -9.37
N PRO A 30 38.97 23.64 -8.70
CA PRO A 30 40.30 23.71 -9.31
C PRO A 30 40.81 22.38 -9.91
N LEU A 31 40.34 21.25 -9.39
CA LEU A 31 40.67 19.93 -9.91
C LEU A 31 40.01 19.62 -11.25
N TYR A 32 38.90 20.26 -11.62
CA TYR A 32 38.18 19.97 -12.86
C TYR A 32 39.08 20.14 -14.09
N THR A 33 39.78 21.26 -14.18
CA THR A 33 40.71 21.55 -15.27
C THR A 33 41.88 20.56 -15.30
N VAL A 34 42.39 20.14 -14.14
CA VAL A 34 43.50 19.17 -14.08
C VAL A 34 43.04 17.78 -14.55
N LEU A 35 41.89 17.32 -14.06
CA LEU A 35 41.31 16.03 -14.45
C LEU A 35 40.93 16.00 -15.93
N LEU A 36 40.45 17.11 -16.49
CA LEU A 36 40.19 17.26 -17.91
C LEU A 36 41.45 17.05 -18.76
N HIS A 37 42.57 17.71 -18.41
CA HIS A 37 43.84 17.54 -19.14
C HIS A 37 44.41 16.13 -19.00
N LEU A 38 44.37 15.55 -17.79
CA LEU A 38 44.82 14.17 -17.58
C LEU A 38 43.99 13.16 -18.39
N ARG A 39 42.69 13.43 -18.55
CA ARG A 39 41.79 12.61 -19.38
C ARG A 39 42.06 12.82 -20.87
N SER A 40 42.26 14.05 -21.34
CA SER A 40 42.58 14.32 -22.75
C SER A 40 43.91 13.72 -23.19
N ASP A 41 44.89 13.71 -22.29
CA ASP A 41 46.24 13.24 -22.56
C ASP A 41 46.37 11.71 -22.40
N GLY A 42 45.29 11.01 -22.06
CA GLY A 42 45.29 9.55 -21.85
C GLY A 42 46.05 9.11 -20.59
N CYS A 43 46.36 10.03 -19.69
CA CYS A 43 47.14 9.81 -18.47
C CYS A 43 46.25 9.51 -17.24
N MET A 44 44.96 9.26 -17.44
CA MET A 44 43.98 9.01 -16.39
C MET A 44 43.21 7.71 -16.62
N THR A 45 43.11 6.87 -15.58
CA THR A 45 42.20 5.73 -15.55
C THR A 45 41.18 5.94 -14.44
N GLU A 46 39.90 5.91 -14.79
CA GLU A 46 38.81 6.04 -13.83
C GLU A 46 38.24 4.68 -13.48
N LEU A 47 38.20 4.40 -12.18
CA LEU A 47 37.55 3.23 -11.63
C LEU A 47 36.29 3.68 -10.92
N GLY A 48 35.14 3.45 -11.56
CA GLY A 48 33.84 3.63 -10.92
C GLY A 48 33.70 2.63 -9.78
N LEU A 49 33.39 3.12 -8.57
CA LEU A 49 33.12 2.28 -7.41
C LEU A 49 31.60 2.12 -7.27
N PRO A 50 30.99 1.04 -7.80
CA PRO A 50 29.58 0.78 -7.58
C PRO A 50 29.32 0.44 -6.09
N PRO A 51 28.06 0.51 -5.64
CA PRO A 51 27.68 -0.10 -4.36
C PRO A 51 28.13 -1.56 -4.29
N LEU A 52 28.45 -2.02 -3.08
CA LEU A 52 28.87 -3.39 -2.82
C LEU A 52 27.72 -4.34 -3.21
N ASP A 53 28.04 -5.47 -3.83
CA ASP A 53 27.04 -6.54 -3.97
C ASP A 53 26.74 -7.20 -2.61
N ASN A 54 25.80 -8.15 -2.60
CA ASN A 54 25.41 -8.84 -1.37
C ASN A 54 26.61 -9.55 -0.70
N ALA A 55 27.46 -10.22 -1.48
CA ALA A 55 28.61 -10.96 -0.95
C ALA A 55 29.67 -10.03 -0.34
N ALA A 56 29.98 -8.93 -1.03
CA ALA A 56 30.89 -7.90 -0.56
C ALA A 56 30.33 -7.13 0.64
N THR A 57 29.00 -6.93 0.70
CA THR A 57 28.32 -6.36 1.87
C THR A 57 28.48 -7.23 3.11
N GLY A 58 28.20 -8.53 3.00
CA GLY A 58 28.42 -9.49 4.09
C GLY A 58 29.90 -9.57 4.50
N SER A 59 30.81 -9.51 3.54
CA SER A 59 32.26 -9.53 3.80
C SER A 59 32.72 -8.30 4.60
N LEU A 60 32.29 -7.10 4.19
CA LEU A 60 32.60 -5.86 4.90
C LEU A 60 32.02 -5.86 6.31
N ALA A 61 30.78 -6.32 6.46
CA ALA A 61 30.13 -6.38 7.76
C ALA A 61 30.85 -7.36 8.69
N ASN A 62 31.20 -8.57 8.23
CA ASN A 62 31.98 -9.56 8.99
C ASN A 62 33.39 -9.07 9.39
N GLN A 63 33.97 -8.10 8.67
CA GLN A 63 35.24 -7.48 9.07
C GLN A 63 35.07 -6.44 10.20
N THR A 64 33.83 -6.01 10.46
CA THR A 64 33.51 -4.94 11.42
C THR A 64 33.04 -5.48 12.77
N ILE A 65 32.60 -6.75 12.83
CA ILE A 65 32.08 -7.42 14.02
C ILE A 65 32.85 -8.72 14.30
N ASP A 66 32.89 -9.15 15.55
CA ASP A 66 33.60 -10.37 15.96
C ASP A 66 32.82 -11.67 15.66
N SER A 67 31.61 -11.57 15.09
CA SER A 67 30.75 -12.71 14.77
C SER A 67 30.36 -12.72 13.29
N ALA A 68 30.23 -13.91 12.71
CA ALA A 68 29.79 -14.04 11.33
C ALA A 68 28.28 -13.84 11.20
N LEU A 69 27.87 -13.02 10.22
CA LEU A 69 26.49 -12.90 9.77
C LEU A 69 26.01 -14.22 9.15
N THR A 70 24.75 -14.57 9.41
CA THR A 70 24.07 -15.61 8.63
C THR A 70 23.80 -15.10 7.21
N SER A 71 23.60 -16.01 6.24
CA SER A 71 23.27 -15.64 4.86
C SER A 71 22.02 -14.74 4.79
N THR A 72 21.01 -15.04 5.61
CA THR A 72 19.79 -14.24 5.71
C THR A 72 20.06 -12.84 6.26
N GLN A 73 20.90 -12.71 7.30
CA GLN A 73 21.24 -11.40 7.84
C GLN A 73 22.08 -10.58 6.86
N ALA A 74 23.00 -11.21 6.12
CA ALA A 74 23.78 -10.55 5.08
C ALA A 74 22.89 -10.06 3.93
N GLU A 75 21.93 -10.87 3.50
CA GLU A 75 20.94 -10.47 2.49
C GLU A 75 20.05 -9.33 2.99
N ASN A 76 19.56 -9.41 4.23
CA ASN A 76 18.78 -8.35 4.85
C ASN A 76 19.59 -7.06 4.99
N LEU A 77 20.87 -7.15 5.37
CA LEU A 77 21.77 -6.01 5.45
C LEU A 77 22.04 -5.40 4.08
N PHE A 78 22.23 -6.21 3.04
CA PHE A 78 22.37 -5.74 1.67
C PHE A 78 21.11 -5.03 1.19
N ARG A 79 19.92 -5.62 1.39
CA ARG A 79 18.63 -4.97 1.09
C ARG A 79 18.46 -3.66 1.86
N TYR A 80 18.92 -3.62 3.11
CA TYR A 80 18.81 -2.47 4.00
C TYR A 80 19.73 -1.30 3.62
N THR A 81 20.93 -1.60 3.13
CA THR A 81 21.99 -0.62 2.86
C THR A 81 22.20 -0.33 1.38
N GLU A 82 21.54 -1.11 0.52
CA GLU A 82 21.73 -1.15 -0.93
C GLU A 82 23.22 -1.25 -1.33
N GLY A 83 24.04 -1.90 -0.48
CA GLY A 83 25.47 -2.06 -0.69
C GLY A 83 26.33 -0.84 -0.36
N ASN A 84 25.79 0.20 0.27
CA ASN A 84 26.57 1.38 0.62
C ASN A 84 27.54 1.08 1.80
N PRO A 85 28.87 1.14 1.60
CA PRO A 85 29.84 0.73 2.63
C PRO A 85 29.69 1.47 3.96
N LEU A 86 29.34 2.76 3.93
CA LEU A 86 29.13 3.55 5.14
C LEU A 86 27.90 3.04 5.90
N PHE A 87 26.82 2.75 5.19
CA PHE A 87 25.59 2.24 5.80
C PHE A 87 25.77 0.83 6.32
N VAL A 88 26.52 -0.03 5.64
CA VAL A 88 26.89 -1.37 6.12
C VAL A 88 27.58 -1.29 7.48
N ILE A 89 28.64 -0.47 7.57
CA ILE A 89 29.42 -0.31 8.81
C ILE A 89 28.58 0.27 9.94
N GLU A 90 27.82 1.33 9.67
CA GLU A 90 27.05 1.98 10.75
C GLU A 90 25.83 1.15 11.18
N SER A 91 25.27 0.32 10.30
CA SER A 91 24.14 -0.57 10.64
C SER A 91 24.58 -1.70 11.56
N ILE A 92 25.79 -2.24 11.34
CA ILE A 92 26.35 -3.33 12.14
C ILE A 92 26.94 -2.82 13.47
N ARG A 93 27.33 -1.54 13.54
CA ARG A 93 27.80 -0.88 14.77
C ARG A 93 26.67 -0.44 15.70
N ALA A 94 25.44 -0.36 15.21
CA ALA A 94 24.31 0.07 16.00
C ALA A 94 23.85 -1.04 16.96
N ASP A 95 23.55 -0.67 18.21
CA ASP A 95 23.07 -1.61 19.22
C ASP A 95 21.82 -2.38 18.72
N GLY A 96 21.72 -3.67 19.02
CA GLY A 96 20.58 -4.49 18.61
C GLY A 96 20.48 -4.80 17.12
N TRP A 97 21.57 -4.66 16.36
CA TRP A 97 21.60 -4.99 14.93
C TRP A 97 21.20 -6.44 14.62
N GLN A 98 21.50 -7.40 15.51
CA GLN A 98 21.10 -8.80 15.29
C GLN A 98 19.59 -8.96 15.21
N ALA A 99 18.85 -8.30 16.10
CA ALA A 99 17.39 -8.33 16.12
C ALA A 99 16.80 -7.62 14.89
N ARG A 100 17.40 -6.52 14.43
CA ARG A 100 16.96 -5.81 13.22
C ARG A 100 17.07 -6.63 11.94
N LEU A 101 18.11 -7.47 11.84
CA LEU A 101 18.40 -8.28 10.66
C LEU A 101 17.84 -9.71 10.73
N ALA A 102 17.23 -10.11 11.86
CA ALA A 102 16.74 -11.47 12.09
C ALA A 102 15.39 -11.79 11.44
N ASP A 103 14.55 -10.78 11.16
CA ASP A 103 13.18 -10.98 10.70
C ASP A 103 12.87 -10.08 9.48
N PRO A 104 12.62 -10.64 8.28
CA PRO A 104 12.23 -9.86 7.09
C PRO A 104 10.79 -9.34 7.15
N GLU A 105 9.88 -10.01 7.89
CA GLU A 105 8.46 -9.67 7.99
C GLU A 105 8.15 -8.83 9.23
N ASN A 106 9.01 -8.88 10.25
CA ASN A 106 8.86 -8.16 11.52
C ASN A 106 10.08 -7.28 11.86
N SER A 107 10.90 -6.92 10.86
CA SER A 107 11.95 -5.92 11.05
C SER A 107 11.31 -4.67 11.66
N PRO A 108 11.86 -4.05 12.73
CA PRO A 108 11.32 -2.84 13.36
C PRO A 108 11.43 -1.60 12.45
N ILE A 109 11.62 -1.81 11.16
CA ILE A 109 11.69 -0.79 10.14
C ILE A 109 10.71 -1.27 9.08
N THR A 110 9.43 -1.00 9.35
CA THR A 110 8.53 -0.74 8.23
C THR A 110 9.22 0.30 7.34
N PRO A 111 9.26 0.13 6.00
CA PRO A 111 9.54 1.26 5.13
C PRO A 111 8.71 2.44 5.63
N TRP A 112 9.35 3.60 5.84
CA TRP A 112 8.63 4.82 6.20
C TRP A 112 7.35 4.89 5.38
N PRO A 113 6.14 5.06 5.96
CA PRO A 113 4.89 4.81 5.27
C PRO A 113 4.95 5.54 3.93
N SER A 114 5.18 4.74 2.91
CA SER A 114 5.19 5.18 1.54
C SER A 114 3.75 5.00 1.11
N PRO A 115 3.21 5.89 0.28
CA PRO A 115 1.91 5.64 -0.33
C PRO A 115 1.97 4.21 -0.90
N PRO A 116 1.02 3.32 -0.55
CA PRO A 116 1.18 1.93 -0.91
C PRO A 116 1.28 1.82 -2.44
N LEU A 117 2.38 1.24 -2.91
CA LEU A 117 2.65 1.01 -4.33
C LEU A 117 1.84 -0.22 -4.77
N PHE A 118 0.54 -0.04 -4.99
CA PHE A 118 -0.29 -1.10 -5.58
C PHE A 118 -0.25 -0.97 -7.11
N GLY A 119 0.44 -1.91 -7.75
CA GLY A 119 0.64 -1.92 -9.21
C GLY A 119 1.74 -2.88 -9.71
N GLY A 120 2.47 -3.54 -8.81
CA GLY A 120 3.35 -4.67 -9.13
C GLY A 120 2.85 -5.92 -8.42
N VAL A 121 2.85 -7.06 -9.12
CA VAL A 121 2.58 -8.39 -8.55
C VAL A 121 3.52 -8.59 -7.35
N LEU A 122 2.97 -8.65 -6.14
CA LEU A 122 3.70 -9.03 -4.93
C LEU A 122 3.17 -10.37 -4.42
N ASN A 123 4.13 -11.18 -3.99
CA ASN A 123 3.97 -12.57 -3.60
C ASN A 123 2.90 -12.78 -2.52
N GLU A 124 2.23 -13.93 -2.62
CA GLU A 124 1.24 -14.45 -1.69
C GLU A 124 1.74 -14.46 -0.24
N GLY A 125 0.93 -13.90 0.66
CA GLY A 125 0.95 -14.23 2.09
C GLY A 125 1.50 -13.15 2.99
N THR A 126 0.64 -12.24 3.47
CA THR A 126 0.67 -11.75 4.86
C THR A 126 -0.57 -10.91 5.14
N ALA A 127 -1.44 -11.39 6.03
CA ALA A 127 -2.50 -10.58 6.62
C ALA A 127 -1.90 -9.79 7.81
N PRO A 128 -2.09 -8.46 7.91
CA PRO A 128 -1.55 -7.73 9.05
C PRO A 128 -2.39 -8.01 10.31
N SER A 129 -1.70 -8.39 11.38
CA SER A 129 -2.30 -8.63 12.70
C SER A 129 -2.71 -7.32 13.38
N ARG A 130 -3.91 -7.32 13.99
CA ARG A 130 -4.43 -6.23 14.82
C ARG A 130 -3.50 -6.04 16.03
N SER A 131 -3.07 -4.80 16.26
CA SER A 131 -2.21 -4.37 17.39
C SER A 131 -0.75 -4.85 17.34
N ALA A 132 0.08 -4.18 16.54
CA ALA A 132 1.52 -4.09 16.78
C ALA A 132 1.89 -2.62 16.99
N THR A 133 2.23 -2.26 18.22
CA THR A 133 3.00 -1.05 18.53
C THR A 133 4.23 -1.01 17.64
N VAL A 134 4.32 -0.02 16.74
CA VAL A 134 5.47 0.23 15.87
C VAL A 134 6.72 0.45 16.74
N PRO A 135 7.70 -0.47 16.79
CA PRO A 135 9.00 -0.15 17.34
C PRO A 135 9.73 0.64 16.25
N SER A 136 9.93 1.93 16.46
CA SER A 136 10.71 2.78 15.55
C SER A 136 12.16 2.30 15.52
N GLY A 137 12.57 1.60 14.47
CA GLY A 137 13.97 1.33 14.17
C GLY A 137 14.66 2.61 13.71
N ALA A 138 14.97 3.48 14.67
CA ALA A 138 15.64 4.76 14.42
C ALA A 138 16.99 4.56 13.69
N LEU A 139 17.23 5.39 12.68
CA LEU A 139 18.53 5.50 12.02
C LEU A 139 19.64 5.78 13.04
N PRO A 140 20.81 5.12 12.94
CA PRO A 140 21.95 5.45 13.78
C PRO A 140 22.32 6.93 13.65
N PRO A 141 22.55 7.66 14.76
CA PRO A 141 22.71 9.12 14.74
C PRO A 141 23.80 9.64 13.78
N LYS A 142 24.88 8.86 13.58
CA LYS A 142 25.95 9.21 12.63
C LYS A 142 25.52 9.15 11.17
N MET A 143 24.71 8.17 10.78
CA MET A 143 24.15 8.11 9.43
C MET A 143 23.20 9.28 9.18
N GLN A 144 22.36 9.59 10.16
CA GLN A 144 21.46 10.73 10.08
C GLN A 144 22.22 12.05 9.92
N ALA A 145 23.31 12.25 10.68
CA ALA A 145 24.15 13.45 10.59
C ALA A 145 24.80 13.61 9.20
N VAL A 146 25.33 12.54 8.60
CA VAL A 146 25.94 12.60 7.25
C VAL A 146 24.90 12.95 6.19
N ILE A 147 23.70 12.38 6.27
CA ILE A 147 22.62 12.69 5.32
C ILE A 147 22.12 14.12 5.53
N GLN A 148 21.97 14.57 6.78
CA GLN A 148 21.63 15.95 7.10
C GLN A 148 22.65 16.94 6.56
N GLU A 149 23.95 16.65 6.68
CA GLU A 149 25.01 17.48 6.12
C GLU A 149 24.93 17.57 4.59
N ARG A 150 24.66 16.44 3.90
CA ARG A 150 24.43 16.45 2.45
C ARG A 150 23.23 17.32 2.07
N LEU A 151 22.10 17.17 2.76
CA LEU A 151 20.92 18.01 2.52
C LEU A 151 21.18 19.49 2.88
N ALA A 152 22.07 19.76 3.84
CA ALA A 152 22.46 21.11 4.24
C ALA A 152 23.31 21.84 3.18
N GLN A 153 23.96 21.11 2.27
CA GLN A 153 24.70 21.67 1.14
C GLN A 153 23.80 22.08 -0.03
N LEU A 154 22.53 21.67 -0.04
CA LEU A 154 21.55 22.11 -1.03
C LEU A 154 21.16 23.56 -0.81
N SER A 155 20.86 24.25 -1.90
CA SER A 155 20.19 25.54 -1.88
C SER A 155 18.86 25.47 -1.09
N PRO A 156 18.39 26.58 -0.49
CA PRO A 156 17.11 26.58 0.23
C PRO A 156 15.93 26.08 -0.61
N HIS A 157 15.97 26.38 -1.92
CA HIS A 157 14.98 25.94 -2.89
C HIS A 157 15.04 24.43 -3.12
N ALA A 158 16.19 23.88 -3.50
CA ALA A 158 16.36 22.45 -3.72
C ALA A 158 16.06 21.63 -2.46
N ARG A 159 16.40 22.13 -1.27
CA ARG A 159 16.03 21.49 0.00
C ARG A 159 14.51 21.42 0.21
N THR A 160 13.79 22.47 -0.17
CA THR A 160 12.32 22.49 -0.12
C THR A 160 11.73 21.45 -1.07
N LEU A 161 12.24 21.38 -2.32
CA LEU A 161 11.84 20.37 -3.29
C LEU A 161 12.19 18.94 -2.84
N ALA A 162 13.34 18.73 -2.20
CA ALA A 162 13.71 17.43 -1.64
C ALA A 162 12.73 16.99 -0.55
N GLY A 163 12.32 17.91 0.32
CA GLY A 163 11.32 17.64 1.34
C GLY A 163 9.93 17.33 0.75
N LEU A 164 9.50 18.08 -0.27
CA LEU A 164 8.24 17.83 -0.96
C LEU A 164 8.26 16.51 -1.74
N ALA A 165 9.34 16.22 -2.47
CA ALA A 165 9.55 14.94 -3.13
C ALA A 165 9.50 13.78 -2.11
N ALA A 166 10.09 13.98 -0.93
CA ALA A 166 10.08 12.98 0.13
C ALA A 166 8.67 12.73 0.68
N VAL A 167 7.83 13.77 0.75
CA VAL A 167 6.39 13.65 1.05
C VAL A 167 5.68 12.85 -0.03
N ILE A 168 5.90 13.16 -1.32
CA ILE A 168 5.29 12.47 -2.46
C ILE A 168 5.59 10.97 -2.42
N GLY A 169 6.85 10.57 -2.24
CA GLY A 169 7.21 9.15 -2.18
C GLY A 169 8.65 8.86 -2.60
N ARG A 170 9.02 7.58 -2.62
CA ARG A 170 10.34 7.12 -3.08
C ARG A 170 10.56 7.43 -4.56
N SER A 171 9.53 7.23 -5.37
CA SER A 171 9.54 7.43 -6.81
C SER A 171 8.48 8.47 -7.19
N PHE A 172 8.82 9.37 -8.11
CA PHE A 172 7.92 10.44 -8.55
C PHE A 172 8.26 10.91 -9.96
N SER A 173 7.24 11.45 -10.65
CA SER A 173 7.44 12.09 -11.95
C SER A 173 7.71 13.59 -11.80
N PHE A 174 8.40 14.18 -12.78
CA PHE A 174 8.59 15.63 -12.85
C PHE A 174 7.25 16.37 -12.81
N ALA A 175 6.26 15.91 -13.58
CA ALA A 175 4.93 16.52 -13.64
C ALA A 175 4.23 16.52 -12.27
N LEU A 176 4.41 15.45 -11.48
CA LEU A 176 3.86 15.36 -10.14
C LEU A 176 4.54 16.33 -9.17
N LEU A 177 5.87 16.36 -9.16
CA LEU A 177 6.64 17.27 -8.30
C LEU A 177 6.32 18.74 -8.63
N GLN A 178 6.26 19.09 -9.92
CA GLN A 178 5.91 20.43 -10.39
C GLN A 178 4.51 20.86 -9.96
N LYS A 179 3.51 19.99 -10.13
CA LYS A 179 2.14 20.31 -9.70
C LYS A 179 2.02 20.44 -8.19
N ALA A 180 2.76 19.61 -7.44
CA ALA A 180 2.76 19.66 -5.99
C ALA A 180 3.46 20.92 -5.44
N SER A 181 4.54 21.37 -6.08
CA SER A 181 5.28 22.58 -5.65
C SER A 181 4.49 23.87 -5.93
N ALA A 182 3.53 23.82 -6.86
CA ALA A 182 2.78 24.98 -7.33
C ALA A 182 3.69 26.09 -7.92
N GLU A 183 4.83 25.69 -8.47
CA GLU A 183 5.84 26.58 -9.03
C GLU A 183 5.80 26.64 -10.57
N ILE A 184 6.49 27.65 -11.10
CA ILE A 184 6.77 27.75 -12.54
C ILE A 184 7.74 26.64 -12.92
N SER A 185 7.57 26.05 -14.12
CA SER A 185 8.36 24.93 -14.61
C SER A 185 9.88 25.12 -14.44
N ILE A 186 10.38 26.33 -14.68
CA ILE A 186 11.83 26.60 -14.68
C ILE A 186 12.45 26.47 -13.29
N ASP A 187 11.75 26.91 -12.24
CA ASP A 187 12.27 26.87 -10.87
C ASP A 187 12.32 25.43 -10.36
N THR A 188 11.30 24.63 -10.68
CA THR A 188 11.29 23.20 -10.37
C THR A 188 12.38 22.45 -11.15
N VAL A 189 12.65 22.80 -12.42
CA VAL A 189 13.75 22.21 -13.19
C VAL A 189 15.10 22.50 -12.54
N VAL A 190 15.38 23.76 -12.19
CA VAL A 190 16.67 24.15 -11.58
C VAL A 190 16.89 23.41 -10.27
N GLY A 191 15.88 23.37 -9.41
CA GLY A 191 16.01 22.68 -8.12
C GLY A 191 16.11 21.16 -8.27
N LEU A 192 15.35 20.54 -9.18
CA LEU A 192 15.47 19.10 -9.44
C LEU A 192 16.82 18.72 -10.07
N ASP A 193 17.35 19.56 -10.95
CA ASP A 193 18.69 19.37 -11.53
C ASP A 193 19.76 19.42 -10.44
N GLU A 194 19.66 20.35 -9.48
CA GLU A 194 20.54 20.37 -8.31
C GLU A 194 20.44 19.07 -7.47
N LEU A 195 19.23 18.56 -7.22
CA LEU A 195 19.04 17.29 -6.50
C LEU A 195 19.68 16.11 -7.23
N TRP A 196 19.60 16.10 -8.56
CA TRP A 196 20.23 15.07 -9.39
C TRP A 196 21.76 15.20 -9.36
N GLN A 197 22.30 16.40 -9.58
CA GLN A 197 23.73 16.68 -9.56
C GLN A 197 24.39 16.36 -8.21
N LYS A 198 23.67 16.58 -7.10
CA LYS A 198 24.13 16.27 -5.74
C LYS A 198 23.83 14.83 -5.30
N GLY A 199 23.35 13.98 -6.21
CA GLY A 199 23.10 12.56 -5.98
C GLY A 199 21.98 12.27 -4.98
N ILE A 200 21.09 13.23 -4.70
CA ILE A 200 19.93 13.05 -3.82
C ILE A 200 18.87 12.21 -4.54
N VAL A 201 18.69 12.46 -5.84
CA VAL A 201 17.79 11.71 -6.71
C VAL A 201 18.53 11.18 -7.94
N ARG A 202 17.98 10.15 -8.55
CA ARG A 202 18.46 9.54 -9.80
C ARG A 202 17.31 9.46 -10.81
N ALA A 203 17.62 9.62 -12.09
CA ALA A 203 16.64 9.44 -13.16
C ALA A 203 16.35 7.94 -13.38
N GLN A 204 15.07 7.59 -13.54
CA GLN A 204 14.57 6.24 -13.80
C GLN A 204 13.70 6.24 -15.06
N GLY A 205 14.31 6.54 -16.21
CA GLY A 205 13.61 6.69 -17.48
C GLY A 205 13.14 8.12 -17.74
N TYR A 206 12.13 8.27 -18.61
CA TYR A 206 11.70 9.58 -19.07
C TYR A 206 10.87 10.31 -18.02
N GLN A 207 11.37 11.44 -17.50
CA GLN A 207 10.73 12.29 -16.50
C GLN A 207 10.32 11.58 -15.19
N GLN A 208 10.96 10.45 -14.87
CA GLN A 208 10.74 9.70 -13.65
C GLN A 208 12.02 9.72 -12.82
N TYR A 209 11.86 9.86 -11.51
CA TYR A 209 12.95 10.02 -10.57
C TYR A 209 12.72 9.17 -9.34
N ASP A 210 13.81 8.60 -8.83
CA ASP A 210 13.87 7.94 -7.53
C ASP A 210 14.77 8.74 -6.60
N PHE A 211 14.48 8.71 -5.30
CA PHE A 211 15.55 8.96 -4.34
C PHE A 211 16.67 7.95 -4.53
N SER A 212 17.92 8.43 -4.53
CA SER A 212 19.08 7.55 -4.68
C SER A 212 19.16 6.49 -3.58
N HIS A 213 18.58 6.76 -2.41
CA HIS A 213 18.42 5.81 -1.32
C HIS A 213 17.24 6.20 -0.40
N ASP A 214 16.47 5.23 0.10
CA ASP A 214 15.32 5.47 0.99
C ASP A 214 15.66 6.24 2.28
N ARG A 215 16.89 6.15 2.80
CA ARG A 215 17.30 6.91 3.99
C ARG A 215 17.45 8.39 3.73
N ILE A 216 17.83 8.76 2.50
CA ILE A 216 17.87 10.17 2.11
C ILE A 216 16.46 10.75 2.10
N ARG A 217 15.50 10.02 1.53
CA ARG A 217 14.08 10.37 1.58
C ARG A 217 13.60 10.52 3.02
N GLU A 218 13.87 9.54 3.88
CA GLU A 218 13.42 9.57 5.27
C GLU A 218 13.95 10.79 6.03
N VAL A 219 15.25 11.08 5.91
CA VAL A 219 15.85 12.25 6.55
C VAL A 219 15.30 13.55 5.96
N ALA A 220 15.08 13.63 4.64
CA ALA A 220 14.45 14.77 3.98
C ALA A 220 13.00 14.98 4.50
N TYR A 221 12.21 13.91 4.61
CA TYR A 221 10.86 13.94 5.17
C TYR A 221 10.85 14.37 6.65
N LEU A 222 11.76 13.83 7.45
CA LEU A 222 11.93 14.19 8.87
C LEU A 222 12.37 15.65 9.05
N SER A 223 13.07 16.23 8.07
CA SER A 223 13.44 17.64 8.07
C SER A 223 12.29 18.59 7.74
N VAL A 224 11.18 18.08 7.18
CA VAL A 224 9.96 18.86 6.95
C VAL A 224 9.32 19.21 8.29
N SER A 225 9.03 20.49 8.50
CA SER A 225 8.43 20.92 9.75
C SER A 225 7.04 20.27 9.97
N PRO A 226 6.65 20.00 11.22
CA PRO A 226 5.34 19.42 11.52
C PRO A 226 4.14 20.22 10.99
N VAL A 227 4.31 21.53 10.78
CA VAL A 227 3.26 22.41 10.22
C VAL A 227 3.19 22.29 8.69
N GLN A 228 4.33 22.18 8.02
CA GLN A 228 4.39 22.03 6.56
C GLN A 228 3.96 20.65 6.09
N ARG A 229 4.22 19.62 6.89
CA ARG A 229 3.99 18.23 6.48
C ARG A 229 2.53 17.96 6.08
N PRO A 230 1.49 18.29 6.88
CA PRO A 230 0.09 18.12 6.45
C PRO A 230 -0.25 18.94 5.18
N LEU A 231 0.27 20.17 5.08
CA LEU A 231 0.07 21.03 3.91
C LEU A 231 0.61 20.38 2.63
N TRP A 232 1.83 19.86 2.69
CA TRP A 232 2.50 19.20 1.56
C TRP A 232 1.84 17.87 1.19
N HIS A 233 1.35 17.11 2.18
CA HIS A 233 0.52 15.94 1.89
C HIS A 233 -0.75 16.32 1.12
N GLY A 234 -1.44 17.40 1.53
CA GLY A 234 -2.59 17.89 0.79
C GLY A 234 -2.25 18.38 -0.63
N GLN A 235 -1.07 18.99 -0.82
CA GLN A 235 -0.58 19.38 -2.15
C GLN A 235 -0.26 18.16 -3.03
N ALA A 236 0.42 17.16 -2.48
CA ALA A 236 0.72 15.91 -3.16
C ALA A 236 -0.56 15.18 -3.60
N ALA A 237 -1.57 15.12 -2.72
CA ALA A 237 -2.88 14.53 -3.05
C ALA A 237 -3.53 15.22 -4.26
N ARG A 238 -3.64 16.56 -4.25
CA ARG A 238 -4.22 17.32 -5.37
C ARG A 238 -3.41 17.18 -6.67
N ALA A 239 -2.09 17.09 -6.55
CA ALA A 239 -1.21 16.87 -7.69
C ALA A 239 -1.43 15.47 -8.28
N LEU A 240 -1.53 14.43 -7.45
CA LEU A 240 -1.87 13.06 -7.86
C LEU A 240 -3.22 13.00 -8.56
N GLU A 241 -4.26 13.66 -8.03
CA GLU A 241 -5.58 13.75 -8.69
C GLU A 241 -5.47 14.37 -10.09
N SER A 242 -4.69 15.44 -10.22
CA SER A 242 -4.56 16.15 -11.48
C SER A 242 -3.75 15.37 -12.53
N VAL A 243 -2.67 14.69 -12.14
CA VAL A 243 -1.84 13.89 -13.05
C VAL A 243 -2.60 12.64 -13.52
N ASN A 244 -3.45 12.07 -12.67
CA ASN A 244 -4.18 10.83 -12.92
C ASN A 244 -5.66 11.07 -13.23
N ALA A 245 -6.03 12.24 -13.73
CA ALA A 245 -7.43 12.63 -13.94
C ALA A 245 -8.24 11.67 -14.84
N ALA A 246 -7.57 10.89 -15.69
CA ALA A 246 -8.19 9.88 -16.52
C ALA A 246 -8.64 8.63 -15.73
N ASP A 247 -7.86 8.21 -14.74
CA ASP A 247 -8.20 7.09 -13.87
C ASP A 247 -7.48 7.20 -12.52
N LEU A 248 -8.29 7.40 -11.47
CA LEU A 248 -7.81 7.49 -10.09
C LEU A 248 -7.79 6.14 -9.37
N ALA A 249 -8.38 5.08 -9.93
CA ALA A 249 -8.49 3.79 -9.23
C ALA A 249 -7.11 3.23 -8.81
N PRO A 250 -6.08 3.20 -9.69
CA PRO A 250 -4.76 2.67 -9.33
C PRO A 250 -4.02 3.50 -8.26
N VAL A 251 -4.32 4.80 -8.17
CA VAL A 251 -3.66 5.72 -7.22
C VAL A 251 -4.52 6.04 -6.00
N SER A 252 -5.70 5.41 -5.85
CA SER A 252 -6.66 5.73 -4.79
C SER A 252 -6.08 5.49 -3.39
N ALA A 253 -5.30 4.41 -3.20
CA ALA A 253 -4.66 4.13 -1.93
C ALA A 253 -3.61 5.21 -1.56
N GLN A 254 -2.89 5.73 -2.56
CA GLN A 254 -1.92 6.82 -2.36
C GLN A 254 -2.61 8.13 -2.02
N LEU A 255 -3.69 8.45 -2.74
CA LEU A 255 -4.54 9.62 -2.46
C LEU A 255 -5.08 9.57 -1.04
N ALA A 256 -5.61 8.41 -0.63
CA ALA A 256 -6.15 8.20 0.70
C ALA A 256 -5.10 8.46 1.80
N PHE A 257 -3.91 7.89 1.64
CA PHE A 257 -2.78 8.11 2.53
C PHE A 257 -2.41 9.60 2.63
N HIS A 258 -2.28 10.31 1.50
CA HIS A 258 -1.95 11.72 1.54
C HIS A 258 -3.05 12.58 2.18
N TYR A 259 -4.33 12.30 1.91
CA TYR A 259 -5.41 13.02 2.57
C TYR A 259 -5.47 12.74 4.08
N GLU A 260 -5.20 11.51 4.51
CA GLU A 260 -5.11 11.14 5.92
C GLU A 260 -3.98 11.92 6.62
N GLN A 261 -2.78 11.91 6.06
CA GLN A 261 -1.63 12.66 6.60
C GLN A 261 -1.84 14.19 6.55
N ALA A 262 -2.69 14.67 5.66
CA ALA A 262 -3.12 16.07 5.59
C ALA A 262 -4.21 16.43 6.63
N GLY A 263 -4.79 15.43 7.30
CA GLY A 263 -5.90 15.61 8.24
C GLY A 263 -7.29 15.72 7.59
N ASP A 264 -7.40 15.54 6.28
CA ASP A 264 -8.68 15.51 5.55
C ASP A 264 -9.25 14.08 5.57
N LEU A 265 -9.75 13.69 6.75
CA LEU A 265 -10.22 12.32 6.99
C LEU A 265 -11.40 11.93 6.09
N GLU A 266 -12.27 12.88 5.72
CA GLU A 266 -13.43 12.57 4.88
C GLU A 266 -13.00 12.16 3.47
N ARG A 267 -12.06 12.89 2.85
CA ARG A 267 -11.50 12.46 1.56
C ARG A 267 -10.64 11.22 1.69
N ALA A 268 -9.90 11.07 2.79
CA ALA A 268 -9.11 9.87 3.04
C ALA A 268 -10.02 8.62 3.03
N VAL A 269 -11.13 8.66 3.77
CA VAL A 269 -12.13 7.57 3.79
C VAL A 269 -12.66 7.28 2.39
N ALA A 270 -13.08 8.30 1.63
CA ALA A 270 -13.60 8.11 0.28
C ALA A 270 -12.59 7.42 -0.66
N TYR A 271 -11.32 7.82 -0.59
CA TYR A 271 -10.27 7.21 -1.40
C TYR A 271 -9.84 5.83 -0.89
N TYR A 272 -9.88 5.56 0.42
CA TYR A 272 -9.62 4.21 0.93
C TYR A 272 -10.72 3.22 0.54
N GLN A 273 -12.00 3.65 0.53
CA GLN A 273 -13.10 2.84 0.00
C GLN A 273 -12.86 2.49 -1.47
N ARG A 274 -12.55 3.49 -2.30
CA ARG A 274 -12.23 3.28 -3.71
C ARG A 274 -10.99 2.40 -3.92
N ALA A 275 -9.99 2.53 -3.05
CA ALA A 275 -8.80 1.67 -3.06
C ALA A 275 -9.15 0.21 -2.74
N ALA A 276 -10.00 -0.02 -1.74
CA ALA A 276 -10.46 -1.37 -1.38
C ALA A 276 -11.27 -2.01 -2.51
N GLU A 277 -12.15 -1.24 -3.16
CA GLU A 277 -12.88 -1.68 -4.36
C GLU A 277 -11.93 -2.04 -5.51
N TRP A 278 -10.92 -1.20 -5.76
CA TRP A 278 -9.91 -1.48 -6.78
C TRP A 278 -9.11 -2.75 -6.47
N SER A 279 -8.64 -2.90 -5.22
CA SER A 279 -7.93 -4.10 -4.76
C SER A 279 -8.79 -5.36 -4.95
N HIS A 280 -10.07 -5.31 -4.60
CA HIS A 280 -11.00 -6.42 -4.87
C HIS A 280 -11.14 -6.71 -6.37
N ALA A 281 -11.26 -5.67 -7.20
CA ALA A 281 -11.40 -5.83 -8.65
C ALA A 281 -10.19 -6.49 -9.32
N ILE A 282 -8.99 -6.33 -8.74
CA ILE A 282 -7.76 -7.01 -9.19
C ILE A 282 -7.45 -8.30 -8.40
N PHE A 283 -8.42 -8.82 -7.65
CA PHE A 283 -8.33 -10.04 -6.81
C PHE A 283 -7.31 -9.98 -5.66
N ALA A 284 -6.93 -8.78 -5.24
CA ALA A 284 -6.12 -8.52 -4.06
C ALA A 284 -7.03 -8.41 -2.81
N ASP A 285 -7.77 -9.48 -2.50
CA ASP A 285 -8.81 -9.47 -1.46
C ASP A 285 -8.25 -9.22 -0.05
N ALA A 286 -7.04 -9.71 0.24
CA ALA A 286 -6.38 -9.44 1.52
C ALA A 286 -6.12 -7.93 1.73
N ASP A 287 -5.69 -7.24 0.67
CA ASP A 287 -5.46 -5.79 0.70
C ASP A 287 -6.78 -5.03 0.84
N ALA A 288 -7.82 -5.44 0.10
CA ALA A 288 -9.15 -4.86 0.21
C ALA A 288 -9.70 -4.95 1.64
N VAL A 289 -9.52 -6.10 2.31
CA VAL A 289 -9.91 -6.28 3.71
C VAL A 289 -9.09 -5.38 4.63
N SER A 290 -7.77 -5.31 4.44
CA SER A 290 -6.90 -4.45 5.28
C SER A 290 -7.25 -2.97 5.14
N LEU A 291 -7.49 -2.50 3.91
CA LEU A 291 -7.91 -1.13 3.62
C LEU A 291 -9.29 -0.84 4.24
N GLY A 292 -10.22 -1.80 4.17
CA GLY A 292 -11.54 -1.69 4.77
C GLY A 292 -11.47 -1.51 6.30
N TRP A 293 -10.66 -2.30 7.00
CA TRP A 293 -10.46 -2.15 8.44
C TRP A 293 -9.87 -0.79 8.82
N HIS A 294 -8.81 -0.37 8.11
CA HIS A 294 -8.22 0.96 8.31
C HIS A 294 -9.24 2.08 8.08
N THR A 295 -10.08 1.94 7.05
CA THR A 295 -11.17 2.88 6.76
C THR A 295 -12.15 2.99 7.93
N LEU A 296 -12.55 1.86 8.54
CA LEU A 296 -13.43 1.86 9.71
C LEU A 296 -12.78 2.55 10.93
N ASP A 297 -11.47 2.36 11.13
CA ASP A 297 -10.72 3.03 12.20
C ASP A 297 -10.66 4.56 11.99
N LEU A 298 -10.58 5.03 10.73
CA LEU A 298 -10.68 6.46 10.41
C LEU A 298 -12.09 7.01 10.57
N ILE A 299 -13.11 6.25 10.14
CA ILE A 299 -14.52 6.63 10.32
C ILE A 299 -14.88 6.74 11.81
N ALA A 300 -14.26 5.94 12.67
CA ALA A 300 -14.45 6.00 14.12
C ALA A 300 -13.98 7.34 14.73
N GLN A 301 -13.05 8.04 14.08
CA GLN A 301 -12.53 9.34 14.52
C GLN A 301 -13.40 10.53 14.06
N LEU A 302 -14.30 10.31 13.10
CA LEU A 302 -15.21 11.35 12.63
C LEU A 302 -16.32 11.63 13.67
N PRO A 303 -16.83 12.88 13.76
CA PRO A 303 -17.98 13.20 14.60
C PRO A 303 -19.20 12.33 14.27
N ASP A 304 -19.96 11.95 15.31
CA ASP A 304 -21.21 11.22 15.09
C ASP A 304 -22.19 12.07 14.27
N SER A 305 -22.55 11.56 13.10
CA SER A 305 -23.36 12.25 12.10
C SER A 305 -23.98 11.22 11.16
N PRO A 306 -25.11 11.54 10.50
CA PRO A 306 -25.68 10.67 9.46
C PRO A 306 -24.65 10.32 8.37
N ARG A 307 -23.83 11.31 7.98
CA ARG A 307 -22.76 11.11 7.00
C ARG A 307 -21.74 10.05 7.44
N ARG A 308 -21.32 10.07 8.71
CA ARG A 308 -20.43 9.05 9.27
C ARG A 308 -21.06 7.66 9.20
N GLN A 309 -22.35 7.54 9.53
CA GLN A 309 -23.08 6.27 9.49
C GLN A 309 -23.23 5.73 8.07
N GLU A 310 -23.45 6.61 7.08
CA GLU A 310 -23.45 6.25 5.65
C GLU A 310 -22.09 5.72 5.19
N LEU A 311 -21.00 6.40 5.56
CA LEU A 311 -19.64 5.97 5.23
C LEU A 311 -19.30 4.63 5.89
N GLU A 312 -19.69 4.46 7.16
CA GLU A 312 -19.51 3.20 7.89
C GLU A 312 -20.26 2.07 7.19
N LEU A 313 -21.54 2.28 6.88
CA LEU A 313 -22.38 1.29 6.22
C LEU A 313 -21.80 0.89 4.86
N ALA A 314 -21.44 1.86 4.01
CA ALA A 314 -20.83 1.60 2.71
C ALA A 314 -19.57 0.74 2.84
N THR A 315 -18.68 1.08 3.77
CA THR A 315 -17.45 0.32 4.03
C THR A 315 -17.76 -1.12 4.42
N LEU A 316 -18.67 -1.33 5.36
CA LEU A 316 -19.05 -2.67 5.84
C LEU A 316 -19.66 -3.55 4.73
N ILE A 317 -20.43 -2.95 3.82
CA ILE A 317 -21.01 -3.66 2.66
C ILE A 317 -19.89 -4.09 1.71
N HIS A 318 -19.00 -3.18 1.34
CA HIS A 318 -17.93 -3.44 0.36
C HIS A 318 -16.87 -4.42 0.89
N MET A 319 -16.66 -4.50 2.21
CA MET A 319 -15.75 -5.48 2.81
C MET A 319 -16.25 -6.93 2.77
N ARG A 320 -17.56 -7.14 2.58
CA ARG A 320 -18.16 -8.47 2.75
C ARG A 320 -17.61 -9.50 1.76
N ASP A 321 -17.57 -9.15 0.48
CA ASP A 321 -17.17 -10.08 -0.57
C ASP A 321 -15.65 -10.37 -0.53
N PRO A 322 -14.75 -9.39 -0.32
CA PRO A 322 -13.33 -9.64 -0.05
C PRO A 322 -13.06 -10.52 1.17
N ILE A 323 -13.79 -10.35 2.28
CA ILE A 323 -13.66 -11.22 3.46
C ILE A 323 -14.04 -12.66 3.08
N ILE A 324 -15.13 -12.84 2.33
CA ILE A 324 -15.56 -14.18 1.92
C ILE A 324 -14.54 -14.83 0.98
N ALA A 325 -14.04 -14.07 0.00
CA ALA A 325 -13.07 -14.57 -0.97
C ALA A 325 -11.73 -14.96 -0.33
N SER A 326 -11.22 -14.14 0.60
CA SER A 326 -9.91 -14.38 1.24
C SER A 326 -9.96 -15.29 2.47
N GLN A 327 -11.08 -15.34 3.20
CA GLN A 327 -11.15 -15.96 4.54
C GLN A 327 -12.37 -16.88 4.73
N GLY A 328 -13.28 -16.97 3.76
CA GLY A 328 -14.51 -17.76 3.87
C GLY A 328 -15.55 -17.14 4.81
N TYR A 329 -15.84 -17.79 5.94
CA TYR A 329 -16.88 -17.34 6.88
C TYR A 329 -16.35 -17.09 8.30
N PRO A 330 -15.40 -16.15 8.48
CA PRO A 330 -14.82 -15.86 9.78
C PRO A 330 -15.81 -15.13 10.71
N GLU A 331 -15.49 -15.05 12.01
CA GLU A 331 -16.25 -14.24 12.99
C GLU A 331 -16.39 -12.78 12.56
N ALA A 332 -15.36 -12.23 11.92
CA ALA A 332 -15.37 -10.87 11.41
C ALA A 332 -16.55 -10.60 10.45
N LEU A 333 -16.97 -11.60 9.65
CA LEU A 333 -18.13 -11.49 8.76
C LEU A 333 -19.44 -11.28 9.54
N TYR A 334 -19.56 -11.92 10.71
CA TYR A 334 -20.68 -11.71 11.61
C TYR A 334 -20.67 -10.30 12.20
N GLU A 335 -19.52 -9.83 12.69
CA GLU A 335 -19.37 -8.48 13.25
C GLU A 335 -19.79 -7.41 12.26
N ILE A 336 -19.28 -7.46 11.02
CA ILE A 336 -19.61 -6.47 9.99
C ILE A 336 -21.09 -6.57 9.56
N SER A 337 -21.64 -7.78 9.45
CA SER A 337 -23.03 -7.98 9.02
C SER A 337 -24.01 -7.53 10.12
N MET A 338 -23.68 -7.75 11.39
CA MET A 338 -24.46 -7.26 12.52
C MET A 338 -24.47 -5.73 12.54
N ARG A 339 -23.29 -5.11 12.40
CA ARG A 339 -23.18 -3.66 12.41
C ARG A 339 -23.90 -3.03 11.22
N ALA A 340 -23.71 -3.57 10.01
CA ALA A 340 -24.41 -3.12 8.81
C ALA A 340 -25.93 -3.24 8.96
N LYS A 341 -26.44 -4.34 9.54
CA LYS A 341 -27.88 -4.51 9.83
C LYS A 341 -28.41 -3.39 10.73
N VAL A 342 -27.71 -3.06 11.83
CA VAL A 342 -28.13 -1.99 12.75
C VAL A 342 -28.16 -0.64 12.03
N LEU A 343 -27.12 -0.33 11.25
CA LEU A 343 -27.06 0.93 10.49
C LEU A 343 -28.17 1.02 9.45
N CYS A 344 -28.42 -0.05 8.70
CA CYS A 344 -29.51 -0.09 7.73
C CYS A 344 -30.89 0.11 8.36
N GLU A 345 -31.13 -0.45 9.56
CA GLU A 345 -32.38 -0.26 10.30
C GLU A 345 -32.56 1.18 10.79
N THR A 346 -31.46 1.85 11.16
CA THR A 346 -31.47 3.26 11.58
C THR A 346 -31.68 4.22 10.41
N VAL A 347 -31.00 4.00 9.28
CA VAL A 347 -31.04 4.88 8.10
C VAL A 347 -32.24 4.58 7.18
N GLY A 348 -32.87 3.41 7.33
CA GLY A 348 -33.99 2.97 6.48
C GLY A 348 -33.55 2.37 5.14
N ASP A 349 -32.30 1.91 5.03
CA ASP A 349 -31.75 1.33 3.81
C ASP A 349 -32.16 -0.15 3.67
N VAL A 350 -33.31 -0.38 3.05
CA VAL A 350 -33.84 -1.74 2.84
C VAL A 350 -32.98 -2.56 1.88
N HIS A 351 -32.28 -1.91 0.94
CA HIS A 351 -31.47 -2.62 -0.06
C HIS A 351 -30.27 -3.29 0.60
N HIS A 352 -29.49 -2.53 1.38
CA HIS A 352 -28.34 -3.07 2.09
C HIS A 352 -28.72 -3.90 3.31
N LEU A 353 -29.89 -3.65 3.92
CA LEU A 353 -30.42 -4.51 4.99
C LEU A 353 -30.57 -5.95 4.54
N PHE A 354 -31.02 -6.18 3.29
CA PHE A 354 -31.13 -7.52 2.73
C PHE A 354 -29.78 -8.23 2.69
N ALA A 355 -28.75 -7.55 2.19
CA ALA A 355 -27.40 -8.09 2.09
C ALA A 355 -26.79 -8.41 3.46
N ALA A 356 -26.97 -7.53 4.45
CA ALA A 356 -26.50 -7.73 5.82
C ALA A 356 -27.19 -8.94 6.49
N VAL A 357 -28.52 -9.03 6.39
CA VAL A 357 -29.29 -10.15 6.96
C VAL A 357 -28.95 -11.48 6.26
N ALA A 358 -28.71 -11.46 4.95
CA ALA A 358 -28.26 -12.64 4.21
C ALA A 358 -26.88 -13.14 4.68
N GLY A 359 -25.95 -12.22 4.97
CA GLY A 359 -24.65 -12.55 5.57
C GLY A 359 -24.78 -13.24 6.93
N LEU A 360 -25.59 -12.66 7.84
CA LEU A 360 -25.87 -13.26 9.16
C LEU A 360 -26.48 -14.65 9.06
N ARG A 361 -27.43 -14.84 8.14
CA ARG A 361 -28.03 -16.15 7.88
C ARG A 361 -26.98 -17.18 7.47
N ILE A 362 -26.03 -16.79 6.61
CA ILE A 362 -24.95 -17.70 6.18
C ILE A 362 -24.03 -18.04 7.35
N PHE A 363 -23.63 -17.05 8.14
CA PHE A 363 -22.82 -17.26 9.34
C PHE A 363 -23.46 -18.28 10.30
N TYR A 364 -24.73 -18.07 10.67
CA TYR A 364 -25.45 -18.99 11.56
C TYR A 364 -25.58 -20.40 10.97
N GLN A 365 -25.84 -20.52 9.66
CA GLN A 365 -25.94 -21.82 9.00
C GLN A 365 -24.61 -22.58 9.04
N MET A 366 -23.48 -21.90 8.75
CA MET A 366 -22.15 -22.54 8.75
C MET A 366 -21.74 -23.04 10.14
N ARG A 367 -22.33 -22.49 11.21
CA ARG A 367 -22.14 -22.94 12.61
C ARG A 367 -23.20 -23.90 13.13
N ALA A 368 -24.06 -24.43 12.26
CA ALA A 368 -25.18 -25.28 12.61
C ALA A 368 -26.19 -24.66 13.61
N GLN A 369 -26.23 -23.33 13.69
CA GLN A 369 -27.21 -22.56 14.47
C GLN A 369 -28.45 -22.31 13.62
N TYR A 370 -29.18 -23.40 13.32
CA TYR A 370 -30.20 -23.38 12.27
C TYR A 370 -31.46 -22.59 12.64
N ASN A 371 -31.77 -22.43 13.93
CA ASN A 371 -32.94 -21.66 14.37
C ASN A 371 -32.73 -20.16 14.12
N GLU A 372 -31.53 -19.68 14.41
CA GLU A 372 -31.07 -18.32 14.17
C GLU A 372 -30.97 -18.05 12.66
N ALA A 373 -30.38 -18.99 11.91
CA ALA A 373 -30.36 -18.92 10.45
C ALA A 373 -31.77 -18.84 9.85
N ARG A 374 -32.73 -19.61 10.39
CA ARG A 374 -34.12 -19.58 9.94
C ARG A 374 -34.79 -18.25 10.26
N SER A 375 -34.58 -17.71 11.46
CA SER A 375 -35.08 -16.40 11.85
C SER A 375 -34.61 -15.31 10.88
N MET A 376 -33.32 -15.33 10.49
CA MET A 376 -32.78 -14.40 9.49
C MET A 376 -33.38 -14.64 8.09
N ALA A 377 -33.53 -15.90 7.66
CA ALA A 377 -34.14 -16.21 6.36
C ALA A 377 -35.61 -15.79 6.25
N GLU A 378 -36.40 -16.01 7.31
CA GLU A 378 -37.79 -15.53 7.38
C GLU A 378 -37.86 -13.99 7.34
N LYS A 379 -36.89 -13.30 7.96
CA LYS A 379 -36.77 -11.85 7.86
C LYS A 379 -36.49 -11.39 6.43
N LEU A 380 -35.63 -12.09 5.68
CA LEU A 380 -35.39 -11.78 4.26
C LEU A 380 -36.67 -11.88 3.43
N VAL A 381 -37.48 -12.93 3.64
CA VAL A 381 -38.78 -13.07 2.97
C VAL A 381 -39.69 -11.90 3.30
N LYS A 382 -39.78 -11.49 4.58
CA LYS A 382 -40.57 -10.31 5.01
C LYS A 382 -40.10 -9.01 4.36
N LEU A 383 -38.79 -8.79 4.25
CA LEU A 383 -38.22 -7.59 3.61
C LEU A 383 -38.62 -7.47 2.12
N THR A 384 -38.91 -8.60 1.47
CA THR A 384 -39.34 -8.60 0.06
C THR A 384 -40.86 -8.45 -0.13
N ALA A 385 -41.65 -8.44 0.94
CA ALA A 385 -43.12 -8.40 0.87
C ALA A 385 -43.68 -7.02 0.51
N GLY A 386 -42.96 -5.92 0.77
CA GLY A 386 -43.44 -4.54 0.58
C GLY A 386 -43.33 -3.96 -0.84
N GLY A 387 -42.77 -4.68 -1.81
CA GLY A 387 -42.68 -4.23 -3.21
C GLY A 387 -44.03 -4.40 -3.91
N SER A 388 -44.79 -3.31 -4.00
CA SER A 388 -46.21 -3.31 -4.38
C SER A 388 -46.52 -3.98 -5.73
N GLU A 389 -47.56 -4.80 -5.73
CA GLU A 389 -48.26 -5.42 -6.87
C GLU A 389 -49.13 -4.41 -7.66
N VAL A 390 -48.76 -3.12 -7.68
CA VAL A 390 -49.65 -2.03 -8.14
C VAL A 390 -49.97 -2.08 -9.64
N THR A 391 -49.27 -2.89 -10.43
CA THR A 391 -49.53 -3.06 -11.88
C THR A 391 -49.60 -4.52 -12.35
N GLY A 392 -49.57 -5.50 -11.45
CA GLY A 392 -49.45 -6.92 -11.83
C GLY A 392 -48.08 -7.32 -12.43
N VAL A 393 -47.14 -6.36 -12.59
CA VAL A 393 -45.80 -6.60 -13.10
C VAL A 393 -44.78 -6.37 -11.99
N ILE A 394 -44.26 -7.46 -11.42
CA ILE A 394 -43.13 -7.42 -10.47
C ILE A 394 -41.88 -7.02 -11.25
N SER A 395 -41.20 -5.94 -10.83
CA SER A 395 -39.93 -5.52 -11.42
C SER A 395 -38.89 -6.64 -11.34
N HIS A 396 -37.97 -6.68 -12.31
CA HIS A 396 -36.92 -7.71 -12.36
C HIS A 396 -36.11 -7.76 -11.05
N GLU A 397 -35.82 -6.60 -10.47
CA GLU A 397 -35.06 -6.49 -9.22
C GLU A 397 -35.83 -7.04 -8.00
N VAL A 398 -37.13 -6.71 -7.86
CA VAL A 398 -37.97 -7.24 -6.76
C VAL A 398 -38.15 -8.75 -6.91
N ARG A 399 -38.32 -9.23 -8.14
CA ARG A 399 -38.42 -10.66 -8.46
C ARG A 399 -37.13 -11.40 -8.09
N ARG A 400 -35.97 -10.86 -8.46
CA ARG A 400 -34.66 -11.41 -8.09
C ARG A 400 -34.49 -11.47 -6.57
N ARG A 401 -34.77 -10.38 -5.84
CA ARG A 401 -34.68 -10.35 -4.37
C ARG A 401 -35.64 -11.36 -3.69
N LYS A 402 -36.89 -11.45 -4.14
CA LYS A 402 -37.86 -12.48 -3.67
C LYS A 402 -37.36 -13.89 -3.90
N THR A 403 -36.81 -14.17 -5.08
CA THR A 403 -36.24 -15.48 -5.43
C THR A 403 -35.09 -15.84 -4.51
N SER A 404 -34.13 -14.93 -4.32
CA SER A 404 -33.00 -15.14 -3.40
C SER A 404 -33.46 -15.35 -1.95
N ALA A 405 -34.49 -14.62 -1.49
CA ALA A 405 -35.04 -14.80 -0.14
C ALA A 405 -35.62 -16.20 0.07
N TYR A 406 -36.41 -16.69 -0.90
CA TYR A 406 -36.96 -18.04 -0.85
C TYR A 406 -35.87 -19.10 -0.95
N GLN A 407 -34.88 -18.94 -1.83
CA GLN A 407 -33.75 -19.86 -1.93
C GLN A 407 -33.00 -19.98 -0.59
N LEU A 408 -32.72 -18.84 0.07
CA LEU A 408 -32.04 -18.83 1.36
C LEU A 408 -32.87 -19.51 2.47
N LEU A 409 -34.19 -19.31 2.50
CA LEU A 409 -35.09 -19.99 3.44
C LEU A 409 -35.21 -21.49 3.14
N GLY A 410 -35.38 -21.87 1.89
CA GLY A 410 -35.46 -23.26 1.46
C GLY A 410 -34.18 -24.03 1.81
N THR A 411 -33.02 -23.42 1.55
CA THR A 411 -31.71 -23.98 1.93
C THR A 411 -31.60 -24.14 3.45
N THR A 412 -32.02 -23.16 4.23
CA THR A 412 -31.99 -23.28 5.70
C THR A 412 -32.91 -24.40 6.21
N LEU A 413 -34.11 -24.54 5.64
CA LEU A 413 -35.03 -25.65 5.97
C LEU A 413 -34.46 -27.02 5.59
N TYR A 414 -33.71 -27.09 4.49
CA TYR A 414 -32.98 -28.31 4.10
C TYR A 414 -31.98 -28.72 5.17
N TYR A 415 -31.13 -27.79 5.63
CA TYR A 415 -30.15 -28.07 6.69
C TYR A 415 -30.79 -28.40 8.05
N GLN A 416 -32.03 -27.96 8.30
CA GLN A 416 -32.83 -28.38 9.46
C GLN A 416 -33.42 -29.80 9.31
N GLY A 417 -33.28 -30.44 8.16
CA GLY A 417 -33.91 -31.73 7.85
C GLY A 417 -35.39 -31.63 7.50
N ASN A 418 -35.95 -30.42 7.37
CA ASN A 418 -37.35 -30.22 6.97
C ASN A 418 -37.48 -30.20 5.44
N LEU A 419 -37.22 -31.36 4.82
CA LEU A 419 -37.13 -31.52 3.36
C LEU A 419 -38.44 -31.18 2.63
N MET A 420 -39.60 -31.51 3.22
CA MET A 420 -40.90 -31.18 2.63
C MET A 420 -41.14 -29.66 2.57
N ALA A 421 -40.83 -28.94 3.66
CA ALA A 421 -40.96 -27.49 3.67
C ALA A 421 -39.89 -26.83 2.78
N SER A 422 -38.67 -27.37 2.77
CA SER A 422 -37.59 -26.92 1.88
C SER A 422 -38.01 -27.00 0.42
N LYS A 423 -38.51 -28.17 -0.02
CA LYS A 423 -39.03 -28.37 -1.38
C LYS A 423 -40.12 -27.34 -1.71
N ALA A 424 -41.13 -27.20 -0.85
CA ALA A 424 -42.23 -26.27 -1.09
C ALA A 424 -41.78 -24.81 -1.25
N ILE A 425 -40.74 -24.40 -0.52
CA ILE A 425 -40.16 -23.05 -0.65
C ILE A 425 -39.31 -22.93 -1.92
N HIS A 426 -38.51 -23.93 -2.28
CA HIS A 426 -37.77 -23.93 -3.54
C HIS A 426 -38.69 -23.92 -4.77
N ASP A 427 -39.81 -24.65 -4.74
CA ASP A 427 -40.82 -24.61 -5.81
C ASP A 427 -41.37 -23.18 -6.00
N ARG A 428 -41.58 -22.42 -4.92
CA ARG A 428 -41.98 -21.00 -4.99
C ARG A 428 -40.90 -20.11 -5.61
N ALA A 429 -39.63 -20.34 -5.29
CA ALA A 429 -38.52 -19.62 -5.90
C ALA A 429 -38.42 -19.95 -7.41
N PHE A 430 -38.67 -21.21 -7.79
CA PHE A 430 -38.62 -21.66 -9.18
C PHE A 430 -39.66 -20.94 -10.04
N LEU A 431 -40.89 -20.83 -9.53
CA LEU A 431 -41.98 -20.11 -10.21
C LEU A 431 -41.67 -18.62 -10.46
N LEU A 432 -40.74 -18.02 -9.70
CA LEU A 432 -40.38 -16.61 -9.86
C LEU A 432 -39.32 -16.39 -10.94
N HIS A 433 -38.28 -17.24 -11.03
CA HIS A 433 -37.11 -16.93 -11.87
C HIS A 433 -36.61 -18.07 -12.77
N GLY A 434 -37.12 -19.31 -12.61
CA GLY A 434 -36.94 -20.46 -13.52
C GLY A 434 -35.52 -20.99 -13.77
N SER A 435 -34.46 -20.21 -13.52
CA SER A 435 -33.11 -20.49 -14.02
C SER A 435 -32.00 -19.94 -13.11
N ASP A 436 -32.07 -20.22 -11.80
CA ASP A 436 -30.96 -19.99 -10.87
C ASP A 436 -30.29 -21.34 -10.54
N VAL A 437 -28.99 -21.48 -10.79
CA VAL A 437 -28.24 -22.74 -10.60
C VAL A 437 -28.28 -23.21 -9.13
N GLY A 438 -28.21 -22.27 -8.17
CA GLY A 438 -28.22 -22.62 -6.76
C GLY A 438 -29.58 -23.16 -6.30
N LEU A 439 -30.67 -22.80 -7.00
CA LEU A 439 -31.99 -23.33 -6.75
C LEU A 439 -32.10 -24.81 -7.17
N PHE A 440 -31.51 -25.18 -8.32
CA PHE A 440 -31.56 -26.55 -8.82
C PHE A 440 -30.87 -27.54 -7.90
N ILE A 441 -29.71 -27.18 -7.31
CA ILE A 441 -28.94 -28.08 -6.44
C ILE A 441 -29.77 -28.55 -5.25
N PHE A 442 -30.36 -27.62 -4.49
CA PHE A 442 -31.14 -27.99 -3.31
C PHE A 442 -32.52 -28.54 -3.65
N ALA A 443 -33.12 -28.14 -4.77
CA ALA A 443 -34.36 -28.75 -5.25
C ALA A 443 -34.16 -30.22 -5.63
N SER A 444 -33.10 -30.55 -6.37
CA SER A 444 -32.78 -31.94 -6.75
C SER A 444 -32.39 -32.79 -5.55
N LEU A 445 -31.59 -32.25 -4.60
CA LEU A 445 -31.25 -32.96 -3.37
C LEU A 445 -32.49 -33.25 -2.51
N ASN A 446 -33.42 -32.30 -2.42
CA ASN A 446 -34.70 -32.52 -1.74
C ASN A 446 -35.49 -33.66 -2.40
N LEU A 447 -35.64 -33.65 -3.73
CA LEU A 447 -36.38 -34.68 -4.47
C LEU A 447 -35.74 -36.07 -4.27
N TRP A 448 -34.42 -36.16 -4.39
CA TRP A 448 -33.68 -37.40 -4.18
C TRP A 448 -33.87 -37.96 -2.75
N LEU A 449 -33.68 -37.11 -1.72
CA LEU A 449 -33.83 -37.53 -0.31
C LEU A 449 -35.28 -37.87 0.06
N LEU A 450 -36.26 -37.29 -0.64
CA LEU A 450 -37.68 -37.59 -0.45
C LEU A 450 -38.16 -38.82 -1.26
N GLY A 451 -37.29 -39.44 -2.07
CA GLY A 451 -37.61 -40.64 -2.85
C GLY A 451 -38.22 -40.39 -4.23
N TYR A 452 -37.99 -39.20 -4.81
CA TYR A 452 -38.46 -38.81 -6.15
C TYR A 452 -37.29 -38.55 -7.11
N PRO A 453 -36.37 -39.52 -7.36
CA PRO A 453 -35.17 -39.29 -8.16
C PRO A 453 -35.41 -39.03 -9.66
N ASP A 454 -36.60 -39.38 -10.16
CA ASP A 454 -36.98 -39.24 -11.58
C ASP A 454 -37.67 -37.90 -11.90
N GLN A 455 -37.95 -37.07 -10.88
CA GLN A 455 -38.48 -35.71 -10.99
C GLN A 455 -37.33 -34.71 -10.87
#